data_AF-A0A3A6NCJ6-F1
#
_entry.id   AF-A0A3A6NCJ6-F1
#
_cell.length_a   1.000
_cell.length_b   1.000
_cell.length_c   1.000
_cell.angle_alpha   90.00
_cell.angle_beta   90.00
_cell.angle_gamma   90.00
#
_symmetry.space_group_name_H-M   'P 1'
#
loop_
_entity.id
_entity.type
_entity.pdbx_description
1 polymer ?
#
loop_
_entity_poly.entity_id
_entity_poly.type
_entity_poly.pdbx_seq_one_letter_code
_entity_poly.pdbx_strand_id
1 'polypeptide(L)'
;MKNLTQQVGFSQRVRLEWLEKTANLILAGNDKQSINDALQGILENKVSIGGSAVRGNREKIITILMKVWLTTPSELEPLRDASLELLKVIPRSNH
;
A
#
# COMPACT_ATOMS: atom_id res chain seq x y z
N MET A 1 -35.00 -3.41 2.99
CA MET A 1 -33.64 -3.09 2.48
C MET A 1 -32.66 -3.28 3.63
N LYS A 2 -31.64 -4.13 3.47
CA LYS A 2 -30.72 -4.54 4.55
C LYS A 2 -29.64 -3.47 4.70
N ASN A 3 -29.54 -2.84 5.88
CA ASN A 3 -28.46 -1.89 6.21
C ASN A 3 -27.11 -2.63 6.21
N LEU A 4 -26.32 -2.50 5.14
CA LEU A 4 -24.96 -3.05 5.04
C LEU A 4 -23.94 -2.30 5.92
N THR A 5 -24.37 -1.31 6.68
CA THR A 5 -23.52 -0.34 7.40
C THR A 5 -23.35 -0.62 8.90
N GLN A 6 -23.91 -1.70 9.45
CA GLN A 6 -23.83 -1.97 10.91
C GLN A 6 -22.66 -2.86 11.33
N GLN A 7 -21.86 -3.38 10.40
CA GLN A 7 -20.74 -4.28 10.73
C GLN A 7 -19.47 -3.90 9.97
N VAL A 8 -18.45 -3.51 10.71
CA VAL A 8 -17.08 -3.30 10.18
C VAL A 8 -16.31 -4.61 10.34
N GLY A 9 -15.93 -5.22 9.22
CA GLY A 9 -15.11 -6.43 9.20
C GLY A 9 -13.62 -6.12 8.98
N PHE A 10 -12.76 -7.04 9.41
CA PHE A 10 -11.34 -6.98 9.10
C PHE A 10 -11.06 -7.61 7.74
N SER A 11 -10.57 -6.83 6.78
CA SER A 11 -10.33 -7.35 5.42
C SER A 11 -8.98 -8.06 5.31
N GLN A 12 -7.88 -7.38 5.66
CA GLN A 12 -6.52 -7.93 5.62
C GLN A 12 -5.53 -7.06 6.41
N ARG A 13 -4.45 -7.69 6.90
CA ARG A 13 -3.32 -6.98 7.51
C ARG A 13 -2.44 -6.39 6.42
N VAL A 14 -2.19 -5.08 6.48
CA VAL A 14 -1.13 -4.41 5.70
C VAL A 14 -0.02 -4.06 6.68
N ARG A 15 1.21 -4.50 6.40
CA ARG A 15 2.36 -4.24 7.28
C ARG A 15 2.93 -2.84 7.03
N LEU A 16 3.38 -2.18 8.09
CA LEU A 16 4.03 -0.86 8.02
C LEU A 16 5.23 -0.88 7.05
N GLU A 17 6.06 -1.92 7.12
CA GLU A 17 7.20 -2.09 6.21
C GLU A 17 6.82 -2.08 4.72
N TRP A 18 5.58 -2.43 4.37
CA TRP A 18 5.11 -2.37 2.99
C TRP A 18 4.70 -0.95 2.60
N LEU A 19 4.03 -0.21 3.50
CA LEU A 19 3.72 1.20 3.31
C LEU A 19 5.00 2.02 3.11
N GLU A 20 5.99 1.82 3.97
CA GLU A 20 7.29 2.49 3.88
C GLU A 20 8.02 2.14 2.58
N LYS A 21 8.06 0.86 2.19
CA LYS A 21 8.69 0.45 0.92
C LYS A 21 8.01 1.11 -0.28
N THR A 22 6.69 1.17 -0.33
CA THR A 22 5.96 1.86 -1.40
C THR A 22 6.31 3.35 -1.44
N ALA A 23 6.30 4.03 -0.29
CA ALA A 23 6.68 5.44 -0.20
C ALA A 23 8.12 5.67 -0.68
N ASN A 24 9.07 4.80 -0.31
CA ASN A 24 10.46 4.89 -0.78
C ASN A 24 10.58 4.73 -2.30
N LEU A 25 9.81 3.84 -2.93
CA LEU A 25 9.81 3.69 -4.38
C LEU A 25 9.32 4.97 -5.08
N ILE A 26 8.31 5.63 -4.51
CA ILE A 26 7.79 6.90 -5.04
C ILE A 26 8.81 8.02 -4.86
N LEU A 27 9.41 8.13 -3.68
CA LEU A 27 10.44 9.12 -3.39
C LEU A 27 11.68 8.94 -4.28
N ALA A 28 11.96 7.72 -4.73
CA ALA A 28 12.99 7.42 -5.72
C ALA A 28 12.60 7.76 -7.17
N GLY A 29 11.39 8.29 -7.40
CA GLY A 29 10.93 8.72 -8.72
C GLY A 29 10.47 7.60 -9.65
N ASN A 30 10.16 6.41 -9.12
CA ASN A 30 9.66 5.30 -9.94
C ASN A 30 8.25 5.61 -10.48
N ASP A 31 7.99 5.19 -11.72
CA ASP A 31 6.65 5.29 -12.30
C ASP A 31 5.68 4.24 -11.71
N LYS A 32 4.39 4.42 -12.01
CA LYS A 32 3.30 3.57 -11.51
C LYS A 32 3.46 2.10 -11.86
N GLN A 33 3.91 1.78 -13.07
CA GLN A 33 4.06 0.40 -13.52
C GLN A 33 5.24 -0.26 -12.80
N SER A 34 6.37 0.43 -12.75
CA SER A 34 7.58 0.00 -12.03
C SER A 34 7.29 -0.25 -10.54
N ILE A 35 6.51 0.61 -9.90
CA ILE A 35 6.09 0.43 -8.50
C ILE A 35 5.19 -0.80 -8.34
N ASN A 36 4.21 -0.98 -9.21
CA ASN A 36 3.31 -2.13 -9.15
C ASN A 36 4.08 -3.45 -9.29
N ASP A 37 5.02 -3.52 -10.24
CA ASP A 37 5.82 -4.72 -10.48
C ASP A 37 6.75 -5.03 -9.29
N ALA A 38 7.35 -4.00 -8.69
CA ALA A 38 8.11 -4.15 -7.45
C ALA A 38 7.25 -4.70 -6.30
N LEU A 39 6.01 -4.21 -6.15
CA LEU A 39 5.09 -4.70 -5.12
C LEU A 39 4.64 -6.14 -5.34
N GLN A 40 4.44 -6.56 -6.60
CA GLN A 40 4.17 -7.96 -6.94
C GLN A 40 5.32 -8.86 -6.45
N GLY A 41 6.57 -8.51 -6.76
CA GLY A 41 7.75 -9.29 -6.34
C GLY A 41 7.98 -9.28 -4.82
N ILE A 42 7.81 -8.14 -4.15
CA ILE A 42 7.96 -8.04 -2.68
C ILE A 42 6.96 -8.93 -1.94
N LEU A 43 5.71 -9.00 -2.44
CA LEU A 43 4.61 -9.65 -1.72
C LEU A 43 4.38 -11.11 -2.12
N GLU A 44 4.88 -11.54 -3.29
CA GLU A 44 4.78 -12.92 -3.76
C GLU A 44 5.22 -13.93 -2.70
N ASN A 45 6.44 -13.76 -2.17
CA ASN A 45 7.03 -14.65 -1.17
C ASN A 45 6.57 -14.37 0.28
N LYS A 46 5.66 -13.42 0.49
CA LYS A 46 5.22 -12.99 1.84
C LYS A 46 3.76 -13.26 2.13
N VAL A 47 2.91 -13.24 1.09
CA VAL A 47 1.44 -13.35 1.24
C VAL A 47 0.87 -14.54 0.49
N SER A 48 1.56 -15.02 -0.55
CA SER A 48 1.07 -16.05 -1.46
C SER A 48 1.95 -17.31 -1.48
N ILE A 49 2.54 -17.68 -0.32
CA ILE A 49 3.36 -18.90 -0.22
C ILE A 49 2.50 -20.11 -0.58
N GLY A 50 2.72 -20.68 -1.78
CA GLY A 50 2.01 -21.87 -2.28
C GLY A 50 0.63 -21.65 -2.90
N GLY A 51 0.19 -20.41 -3.17
CA GLY A 51 -1.14 -20.15 -3.73
C GLY A 51 -1.16 -19.07 -4.83
N SER A 52 -1.61 -19.42 -6.03
CA SER A 52 -1.65 -18.55 -7.22
C SER A 52 -3.02 -17.88 -7.47
N ALA A 53 -3.82 -17.66 -6.41
CA ALA A 53 -5.15 -17.10 -6.56
C ALA A 53 -5.11 -15.67 -7.15
N VAL A 54 -5.68 -15.51 -8.34
CA VAL A 54 -5.74 -14.25 -9.12
C VAL A 54 -6.40 -13.09 -8.35
N ARG A 55 -7.19 -13.37 -7.30
CA ARG A 55 -7.81 -12.38 -6.41
C ARG A 55 -7.54 -12.69 -4.93
N GLY A 56 -6.29 -12.99 -4.60
CA GLY A 56 -5.85 -13.27 -3.24
C GLY A 56 -5.61 -12.02 -2.39
N ASN A 57 -5.22 -12.22 -1.12
CA ASN A 57 -4.84 -11.14 -0.21
C ASN A 57 -3.72 -10.24 -0.76
N ARG A 58 -2.83 -10.80 -1.60
CA ARG A 58 -1.74 -10.05 -2.25
C ARG A 58 -2.28 -8.89 -3.08
N GLU A 59 -3.20 -9.15 -4.01
CA GLU A 59 -3.76 -8.10 -4.88
C GLU A 59 -4.53 -7.04 -4.09
N LYS A 60 -5.19 -7.44 -3.00
CA LYS A 60 -5.85 -6.48 -2.08
C LYS A 60 -4.83 -5.56 -1.40
N ILE A 61 -3.72 -6.13 -0.90
CA ILE A 61 -2.65 -5.35 -0.27
C ILE A 61 -2.05 -4.37 -1.29
N ILE A 62 -1.71 -4.84 -2.50
CA ILE A 62 -1.18 -3.98 -3.58
C ILE A 62 -2.16 -2.85 -3.88
N THR A 63 -3.45 -3.17 -4.04
CA THR A 63 -4.48 -2.15 -4.27
C THR A 63 -4.51 -1.11 -3.17
N ILE A 64 -4.39 -1.51 -1.91
CA ILE A 64 -4.36 -0.57 -0.78
C ILE A 64 -3.12 0.31 -0.84
N LEU A 65 -1.93 -0.26 -1.04
CA LEU A 65 -0.67 0.49 -1.11
C LEU A 65 -0.71 1.52 -2.26
N MET A 66 -1.22 1.12 -3.42
CA MET A 66 -1.37 2.00 -4.58
C MET A 66 -2.38 3.12 -4.32
N LYS A 67 -3.51 2.85 -3.67
CA LYS A 67 -4.51 3.87 -3.31
C LYS A 67 -4.04 4.83 -2.24
N VAL A 68 -3.21 4.38 -1.30
CA VAL A 68 -2.67 5.25 -0.26
C VAL A 68 -1.68 6.24 -0.83
N TRP A 69 -0.82 5.81 -1.77
CA TRP A 69 0.33 6.61 -2.18
C TRP A 69 0.33 7.14 -3.62
N LEU A 70 -0.26 6.42 -4.60
CA LEU A 70 -0.18 6.76 -6.02
C LEU A 70 -1.52 7.26 -6.58
N THR A 71 -2.61 6.57 -6.29
CA THR A 71 -3.96 6.92 -6.75
C THR A 71 -4.78 7.43 -5.57
N THR A 72 -4.16 8.28 -4.76
CA THR A 72 -4.78 8.94 -3.62
C THR A 72 -5.89 9.87 -4.11
N PRO A 73 -7.08 9.85 -3.51
CA PRO A 73 -8.13 10.82 -3.83
C PRO A 73 -7.62 12.26 -3.62
N SER A 74 -8.04 13.19 -4.48
CA SER A 74 -7.58 14.59 -4.48
C SER A 74 -7.70 15.27 -3.11
N GLU A 75 -8.76 14.98 -2.37
CA GLU A 75 -9.03 15.52 -1.04
C GLU A 75 -8.05 15.02 0.04
N LEU A 76 -7.33 13.92 -0.23
CA LEU A 76 -6.32 13.34 0.66
C LEU A 76 -4.89 13.54 0.16
N GLU A 77 -4.69 14.11 -1.04
CA GLU A 77 -3.35 14.41 -1.57
C GLU A 77 -2.50 15.26 -0.62
N PRO A 78 -3.02 16.33 0.04
CA PRO A 78 -2.22 17.11 0.98
C PRO A 78 -1.69 16.29 2.15
N LEU A 79 -2.47 15.31 2.64
CA LEU A 79 -2.05 14.40 3.71
C LEU A 79 -0.97 13.43 3.22
N ARG A 80 -1.14 12.90 2.00
CA ARG A 80 -0.15 12.01 1.37
C ARG A 80 1.17 12.75 1.15
N ASP A 81 1.13 13.96 0.62
CA ASP A 81 2.31 14.78 0.33
C ASP A 81 3.06 15.13 1.62
N ALA A 82 2.34 15.61 2.65
CA ALA A 82 2.93 15.89 3.96
C ALA A 82 3.59 14.64 4.57
N SER A 83 2.97 13.46 4.41
CA SER A 83 3.55 12.20 4.87
C SER A 83 4.82 11.82 4.10
N LEU A 84 4.86 12.05 2.79
CA LEU A 84 6.06 11.80 1.98
C LEU A 84 7.21 12.73 2.40
N GLU A 85 6.95 14.00 2.68
CA GLU A 85 7.96 14.92 3.22
C GLU A 85 8.47 14.45 4.59
N LEU A 86 7.58 14.00 5.47
CA LEU A 86 7.95 13.47 6.78
C LEU A 86 8.86 12.23 6.67
N LEU A 87 8.54 11.31 5.76
CA LEU A 87 9.31 10.09 5.56
C LEU A 87 10.71 10.33 5.00
N LYS A 88 10.98 11.48 4.36
CA LYS A 88 12.33 11.87 3.93
C LYS A 88 13.24 12.23 5.10
N VAL A 89 12.68 12.82 6.16
CA VAL A 89 13.46 13.43 7.25
C VAL A 89 13.52 12.57 8.51
N ILE A 90 12.52 11.72 8.75
CA ILE A 90 12.54 10.84 9.92
C ILE A 90 13.39 9.59 9.63
N PRO A 91 14.34 9.20 10.51
CA PRO A 91 15.04 7.92 10.38
C PRO A 91 14.07 6.73 10.42
N ARG A 92 14.33 5.68 9.65
CA ARG A 92 13.48 4.47 9.61
C ARG A 92 13.25 3.80 10.97
N SER A 93 14.15 3.98 11.94
CA SER A 93 13.97 3.45 13.30
C SER A 93 12.86 4.16 14.09
N ASN A 94 12.41 5.32 13.60
CA ASN A 94 11.47 6.21 14.27
C ASN A 94 10.17 6.38 13.46
N HIS A 95 9.95 5.53 12.45
CA HIS A 95 8.69 5.41 11.71
C HIS A 95 7.68 4.57 12.49
#